data_AF-X0YE74-F1
#
_entry.id   AF-X0YE74-F1
#
_cell.length_a   1.000
_cell.length_b   1.000
_cell.length_c   1.000
_cell.angle_alpha   90.00
_cell.angle_beta   90.00
_cell.angle_gamma   90.00
#
_symmetry.space_group_name_H-M   'P 1'
#
loop_
_entity.id
_entity.type
_entity.pdbx_description
1 polymer ?
#
loop_
_entity_poly.entity_id
_entity_poly.type
_entity_poly.pdbx_seq_one_letter_code
_entity_poly.pdbx_strand_id
1 'polypeptide(L)'
;MKQWGFVFTLYGYDNEDSFPQSIAGNGVNAEDAWILGATLPYYKELELRMCPSTKTLDRQPANGLRGGTFTDWGPFPPSNDGSKWWDSFATGSYGFNEWCADPPPGAQTFWGLSSDNAIRKTTTKGADNIPLVLDSVYVDTAVHETDAAPSNDEHSRDVYSASWDYNAMKYYSIDR
;
A
#
# COMPACT_ATOMS: atom_id res chain seq x y z
N MET A 1 -14.21 3.96 -3.03
CA MET A 1 -14.05 2.62 -2.41
C MET A 1 -14.59 1.43 -3.19
N LYS A 2 -15.82 1.44 -3.75
CA LYS A 2 -16.36 0.28 -4.50
C LYS A 2 -15.48 -0.21 -5.67
N GLN A 3 -14.74 0.71 -6.30
CA GLN A 3 -13.86 0.39 -7.43
C GLN A 3 -12.66 -0.49 -7.02
N TRP A 4 -12.01 -0.22 -5.87
CA TRP A 4 -10.93 -1.08 -5.35
C TRP A 4 -11.44 -2.49 -5.04
N GLY A 5 -12.64 -2.61 -4.46
CA GLY A 5 -13.29 -3.91 -4.26
C GLY A 5 -13.47 -4.69 -5.57
N PHE A 6 -13.82 -4.02 -6.66
CA PHE A 6 -13.93 -4.65 -7.98
C PHE A 6 -12.57 -5.09 -8.54
N VAL A 7 -11.54 -4.25 -8.43
CA VAL A 7 -10.17 -4.58 -8.84
C VAL A 7 -9.67 -5.85 -8.14
N PHE A 8 -9.82 -5.93 -6.81
CA PHE A 8 -9.40 -7.12 -6.07
C PHE A 8 -10.29 -8.33 -6.29
N THR A 9 -11.57 -8.14 -6.65
CA THR A 9 -12.44 -9.25 -7.06
C THR A 9 -11.96 -9.86 -8.38
N LEU A 10 -11.60 -9.02 -9.37
CA LEU A 10 -11.07 -9.51 -10.65
C LEU A 10 -9.70 -10.16 -10.47
N TYR A 11 -8.81 -9.51 -9.71
CA TYR A 11 -7.50 -10.09 -9.37
C TYR A 11 -7.67 -11.46 -8.69
N GLY A 12 -8.51 -11.55 -7.66
CA GLY A 12 -8.77 -12.80 -6.94
C GLY A 12 -9.33 -13.89 -7.85
N TYR A 13 -10.23 -13.55 -8.78
CA TYR A 13 -10.80 -14.51 -9.74
C TYR A 13 -9.71 -15.17 -10.60
N ASP A 14 -8.71 -14.41 -11.03
CA ASP A 14 -7.60 -14.91 -11.85
C ASP A 14 -6.48 -15.59 -11.03
N ASN A 15 -6.45 -15.36 -9.71
CA ASN A 15 -5.36 -15.79 -8.81
C ASN A 15 -5.84 -16.68 -7.65
N GLU A 16 -6.93 -17.43 -7.84
CA GLU A 16 -7.47 -18.37 -6.85
C GLU A 16 -7.71 -17.74 -5.45
N ASP A 17 -8.28 -16.54 -5.47
CA ASP A 17 -8.57 -15.68 -4.31
C ASP A 17 -7.32 -15.23 -3.52
N SER A 18 -6.13 -15.43 -4.08
CA SER A 18 -4.87 -15.07 -3.42
C SER A 18 -4.60 -13.58 -3.54
N PHE A 19 -3.87 -13.04 -2.56
CA PHE A 19 -3.24 -11.72 -2.68
C PHE A 19 -1.94 -11.83 -3.49
N PRO A 20 -1.36 -10.69 -3.93
CA PRO A 20 -0.11 -10.70 -4.68
C PRO A 20 1.07 -11.35 -3.96
N GLN A 21 2.01 -11.86 -4.76
CA GLN A 21 3.26 -12.43 -4.27
C GLN A 21 4.19 -11.31 -3.79
N SER A 22 4.12 -10.95 -2.51
CA SER A 22 4.80 -9.78 -1.93
C SER A 22 6.30 -9.96 -1.64
N ILE A 23 7.05 -10.67 -2.49
CA ILE A 23 8.52 -10.80 -2.39
C ILE A 23 9.17 -10.41 -3.72
N ALA A 24 10.02 -9.38 -3.69
CA ALA A 24 10.94 -9.11 -4.80
C ALA A 24 11.97 -10.25 -4.93
N GLY A 25 12.03 -10.90 -6.10
CA GLY A 25 12.76 -12.15 -6.33
C GLY A 25 11.81 -13.31 -6.64
N ASN A 26 12.30 -14.55 -6.63
CA ASN A 26 11.49 -15.74 -6.94
C ASN A 26 10.68 -15.63 -8.25
N GLY A 27 11.29 -15.04 -9.28
CA GLY A 27 10.68 -14.89 -10.60
C GLY A 27 9.83 -13.64 -10.80
N VAL A 28 9.66 -12.77 -9.79
CA VAL A 28 8.98 -11.47 -9.92
C VAL A 28 9.91 -10.32 -9.52
N ASN A 29 9.74 -9.17 -10.17
CA ASN A 29 10.46 -7.95 -9.78
C ASN A 29 9.71 -7.23 -8.64
N ALA A 30 10.26 -6.13 -8.12
CA ALA A 30 9.64 -5.38 -7.03
C ALA A 30 8.32 -4.70 -7.42
N GLU A 31 8.16 -4.34 -8.70
CA GLU A 31 6.96 -3.70 -9.24
C GLU A 31 5.78 -4.68 -9.24
N ASP A 32 6.00 -5.87 -9.78
CA ASP A 32 5.02 -6.95 -9.89
C ASP A 32 4.73 -7.60 -8.53
N ALA A 33 5.71 -7.61 -7.61
CA ALA A 33 5.53 -8.11 -6.25
C ALA A 33 4.68 -7.18 -5.40
N TRP A 34 4.59 -5.90 -5.75
CA TRP A 34 3.84 -4.93 -4.97
C TRP A 34 2.37 -4.90 -5.39
N ILE A 35 1.48 -4.66 -4.41
CA ILE A 35 0.03 -4.84 -4.58
C ILE A 35 -0.57 -3.97 -5.69
N LEU A 36 -0.09 -2.74 -5.82
CA LEU A 36 -0.56 -1.81 -6.85
C LEU A 36 -0.06 -2.21 -8.24
N GLY A 37 1.13 -2.78 -8.35
CA GLY A 37 1.66 -3.28 -9.62
C GLY A 37 1.01 -4.56 -10.08
N ALA A 38 0.85 -5.53 -9.16
CA ALA A 38 0.10 -6.75 -9.43
C ALA A 38 -1.34 -6.49 -9.89
N THR A 39 -1.95 -5.37 -9.44
CA THR A 39 -3.33 -5.02 -9.80
C THR A 39 -3.46 -4.07 -10.99
N LEU A 40 -2.36 -3.54 -11.57
CA LEU A 40 -2.41 -2.64 -12.73
C LEU A 40 -3.23 -3.16 -13.92
N PRO A 41 -3.15 -4.44 -14.31
CA PRO A 41 -3.92 -4.94 -15.46
C PRO A 41 -5.44 -4.82 -15.31
N TYR A 42 -5.93 -4.60 -14.08
CA TYR A 42 -7.36 -4.63 -13.74
C TYR A 42 -8.02 -3.24 -13.69
N TYR A 43 -7.26 -2.17 -13.95
CA TYR A 43 -7.80 -0.81 -14.08
C TYR A 43 -6.99 0.02 -15.09
N LYS A 44 -7.63 1.00 -15.73
CA LYS A 44 -6.98 1.89 -16.73
C LYS A 44 -6.78 3.31 -16.21
N GLU A 45 -7.75 3.79 -15.45
CA GLU A 45 -7.77 5.15 -14.92
C GLU A 45 -6.88 5.21 -13.67
N LEU A 46 -5.73 5.87 -13.78
CA LEU A 46 -4.77 6.01 -12.69
C LEU A 46 -5.33 6.85 -11.53
N GLU A 47 -6.36 7.67 -11.81
CA GLU A 47 -7.17 8.42 -10.87
C GLU A 47 -7.86 7.53 -9.83
N LEU A 48 -8.01 6.23 -10.10
CA LEU A 48 -8.52 5.27 -9.12
C LEU A 48 -7.69 5.23 -7.82
N ARG A 49 -6.40 5.56 -7.91
CA ARG A 49 -5.47 5.63 -6.78
C ARG A 49 -5.69 6.86 -5.89
N MET A 50 -6.59 7.75 -6.31
CA MET A 50 -6.88 9.02 -5.66
C MET A 50 -8.32 9.06 -5.14
N CYS A 51 -8.49 9.66 -3.97
CA CYS A 51 -9.78 10.07 -3.47
C CYS A 51 -10.20 11.36 -4.19
N PRO A 52 -11.47 11.50 -4.62
CA PRO A 52 -11.94 12.69 -5.34
C PRO A 52 -11.73 14.03 -4.61
N SER A 53 -11.58 14.02 -3.28
CA SER A 53 -11.30 15.22 -2.48
C SER A 53 -9.81 15.54 -2.34
N THR A 54 -8.93 14.65 -2.83
CA THR A 54 -7.48 14.82 -2.75
C THR A 54 -7.01 15.92 -3.68
N LYS A 55 -6.16 16.81 -3.15
CA LYS A 55 -5.45 17.82 -3.92
C LYS A 55 -4.04 17.32 -4.20
N THR A 56 -3.70 17.17 -5.47
CA THR A 56 -2.32 16.95 -5.87
C THR A 56 -1.52 18.20 -5.64
N LEU A 57 -0.43 18.06 -4.89
CA LEU A 57 0.50 19.16 -4.67
C LEU A 57 1.61 19.10 -5.72
N ASP A 58 1.82 20.20 -6.43
CA ASP A 58 2.99 20.37 -7.30
C ASP A 58 4.25 20.46 -6.43
N ARG A 59 4.88 19.31 -6.22
CA ARG A 59 6.07 19.15 -5.39
C ARG A 59 7.18 18.61 -6.28
N GLN A 60 8.38 19.17 -6.13
CA GLN A 60 9.57 18.53 -6.68
C GLN A 60 9.75 17.16 -6.00
N PRO A 61 10.05 16.10 -6.76
CA PRO A 61 10.32 14.79 -6.19
C PRO A 61 11.42 14.92 -5.13
N ALA A 62 11.06 14.67 -3.88
CA ALA A 62 11.97 14.70 -2.74
C ALA A 62 11.87 13.35 -2.03
N ASN A 63 12.99 12.88 -1.50
CA ASN A 63 13.02 11.64 -0.72
C ASN A 63 12.02 11.75 0.45
N GLY A 64 10.97 10.94 0.43
CA GLY A 64 10.06 10.76 1.57
C GLY A 64 8.84 11.68 1.65
N LEU A 65 8.26 12.12 0.52
CA LEU A 65 6.98 12.84 0.56
C LEU A 65 5.84 11.94 1.02
N ARG A 66 5.34 12.19 2.24
CA ARG A 66 4.07 11.68 2.73
C ARG A 66 2.94 12.63 2.31
N GLY A 67 1.77 12.03 2.10
CA GLY A 67 0.53 12.73 1.86
C GLY A 67 0.06 13.46 3.12
N GLY A 68 -1.19 13.85 3.10
CA GLY A 68 -1.86 14.50 4.20
C GLY A 68 -3.34 14.25 4.07
N THR A 69 -4.11 14.74 5.04
CA THR A 69 -5.56 14.57 5.05
C THR A 69 -6.19 14.80 3.68
N PHE A 70 -5.89 15.92 3.02
CA PHE A 70 -6.44 16.25 1.71
C PHE A 70 -5.39 16.28 0.58
N THR A 71 -4.26 15.60 0.75
CA THR A 71 -3.15 15.68 -0.21
C THR A 71 -2.55 14.31 -0.49
N ASP A 72 -2.13 14.07 -1.72
CA ASP A 72 -1.51 12.83 -2.14
C ASP A 72 -0.13 12.60 -1.51
N TRP A 73 0.21 11.32 -1.35
CA TRP A 73 1.58 10.90 -1.18
C TRP A 73 2.30 10.90 -2.53
N GLY A 74 3.63 11.06 -2.48
CA GLY A 74 4.45 11.28 -3.67
C GLY A 74 4.47 12.74 -4.17
N PRO A 75 5.06 13.00 -5.35
CA PRO A 75 5.81 12.06 -6.18
C PRO A 75 7.07 11.55 -5.49
N PHE A 76 7.37 10.25 -5.64
CA PHE A 76 8.66 9.69 -5.22
C PHE A 76 9.77 10.12 -6.20
N PRO A 77 11.04 10.22 -5.75
CA PRO A 77 12.15 10.48 -6.65
C PRO A 77 12.27 9.39 -7.71
N PRO A 78 12.29 9.77 -9.01
CA PRO A 78 12.39 8.80 -10.08
C PRO A 78 13.70 8.02 -9.91
N SER A 79 13.66 6.74 -10.22
CA SER A 79 14.89 6.00 -10.38
C SER A 79 15.58 6.41 -11.68
N ASN A 80 16.92 6.45 -11.67
CA ASN A 80 17.67 6.81 -12.87
C ASN A 80 17.64 5.68 -13.93
N ASP A 81 17.19 4.49 -13.57
CA ASP A 81 17.28 3.26 -14.37
C ASP A 81 15.93 2.56 -14.59
N GLY A 82 14.81 3.16 -14.15
CA GLY A 82 13.47 2.54 -14.21
C GLY A 82 13.32 1.31 -13.31
N SER A 83 14.24 1.06 -12.38
CA SER A 83 14.29 -0.19 -11.61
C SER A 83 13.41 -0.18 -10.36
N LYS A 84 12.82 0.97 -10.02
CA LYS A 84 12.07 1.12 -8.78
C LYS A 84 10.60 0.95 -9.06
N TRP A 85 9.95 0.15 -8.21
CA TRP A 85 8.52 -0.11 -8.33
C TRP A 85 7.70 1.18 -8.39
N TRP A 86 8.11 2.24 -7.67
CA TRP A 86 7.39 3.51 -7.62
C TRP A 86 7.48 4.35 -8.90
N ASP A 87 8.30 3.99 -9.89
CA ASP A 87 8.34 4.69 -11.18
C ASP A 87 6.99 4.57 -11.94
N SER A 88 6.26 3.47 -11.72
CA SER A 88 4.91 3.24 -12.26
C SER A 88 3.78 3.82 -11.39
N PHE A 89 4.10 4.28 -10.16
CA PHE A 89 3.11 4.72 -9.16
C PHE A 89 3.58 5.94 -8.38
N ALA A 90 3.90 7.01 -9.12
CA ALA A 90 4.44 8.22 -8.52
C ALA A 90 3.53 8.80 -7.42
N THR A 91 2.20 8.74 -7.55
CA THR A 91 1.27 9.36 -6.60
C THR A 91 0.01 8.54 -6.31
N GLY A 92 -0.59 8.80 -5.15
CA GLY A 92 -1.85 8.22 -4.69
C GLY A 92 -2.31 8.83 -3.37
N SER A 93 -3.52 8.50 -2.94
CA SER A 93 -4.10 9.02 -1.68
C SER A 93 -4.67 7.94 -0.77
N TYR A 94 -4.58 6.69 -1.20
CA TYR A 94 -4.91 5.50 -0.43
C TYR A 94 -3.62 4.74 -0.14
N GLY A 95 -3.57 4.03 0.98
CA GLY A 95 -2.51 3.09 1.26
C GLY A 95 -3.05 1.67 1.37
N PHE A 96 -2.17 0.70 1.15
CA PHE A 96 -2.50 -0.71 1.13
C PHE A 96 -1.92 -1.43 2.34
N ASN A 97 -2.71 -2.32 2.92
CA ASN A 97 -2.29 -3.11 4.08
C ASN A 97 -1.30 -4.19 3.63
N GLU A 98 -0.04 -4.07 4.05
CA GLU A 98 1.03 -5.00 3.66
C GLU A 98 0.83 -6.40 4.22
N TRP A 99 0.04 -6.60 5.27
CA TRP A 99 -0.29 -7.96 5.72
C TRP A 99 -1.10 -8.74 4.68
N CYS A 100 -1.76 -8.08 3.73
CA CYS A 100 -2.48 -8.72 2.63
C CYS A 100 -1.52 -9.12 1.50
N ALA A 101 -0.85 -10.25 1.70
CA ALA A 101 0.25 -10.74 0.89
C ALA A 101 0.24 -12.27 0.83
N ASP A 102 0.64 -12.86 -0.30
CA ASP A 102 0.89 -14.30 -0.40
C ASP A 102 2.38 -14.61 -0.68
N PRO A 103 3.26 -14.52 0.33
CA PRO A 103 4.66 -14.86 0.14
C PRO A 103 4.81 -16.37 -0.17
N PRO A 104 5.71 -16.76 -1.08
CA PRO A 104 5.83 -18.15 -1.55
C PRO A 104 6.09 -19.15 -0.40
N PRO A 105 5.67 -20.42 -0.54
CA PRO A 105 5.88 -21.44 0.49
C PRO A 105 7.33 -21.51 0.97
N GLY A 106 7.53 -21.50 2.30
CA GLY A 106 8.84 -21.55 2.93
C GLY A 106 9.53 -20.19 3.12
N ALA A 107 9.02 -19.11 2.52
CA ALA A 107 9.53 -17.77 2.78
C ALA A 107 9.29 -17.36 4.23
N GLN A 108 10.36 -17.01 4.95
CA GLN A 108 10.27 -16.58 6.35
C GLN A 108 9.82 -15.12 6.49
N THR A 109 10.16 -14.30 5.50
CA THR A 109 9.84 -12.87 5.50
C THR A 109 9.47 -12.36 4.13
N PHE A 110 8.69 -11.29 4.08
CA PHE A 110 8.34 -10.57 2.85
C PHE A 110 8.32 -9.06 3.15
N TRP A 111 8.97 -8.25 2.30
CA TRP A 111 9.26 -6.83 2.60
C TRP A 111 9.88 -6.54 3.98
N GLY A 112 10.49 -7.53 4.65
CA GLY A 112 10.99 -7.39 6.02
C GLY A 112 9.99 -7.74 7.13
N LEU A 113 8.74 -8.04 6.78
CA LEU A 113 7.69 -8.53 7.67
C LEU A 113 7.75 -10.05 7.80
N SER A 114 7.28 -10.60 8.94
CA SER A 114 7.14 -12.05 9.12
C SER A 114 6.03 -12.61 8.23
N SER A 115 6.33 -13.66 7.47
CA SER A 115 5.35 -14.39 6.67
C SER A 115 4.26 -15.09 7.48
N ASP A 116 4.46 -15.27 8.79
CA ASP A 116 3.48 -15.92 9.68
C ASP A 116 2.20 -15.10 9.86
N ASN A 117 2.31 -13.77 9.70
CA ASN A 117 1.19 -12.84 9.84
C ASN A 117 0.48 -12.56 8.50
N ALA A 118 0.97 -13.13 7.40
CA ALA A 118 0.45 -12.85 6.07
C ALA A 118 -0.98 -13.39 5.90
N ILE A 119 -1.89 -12.52 5.49
CA ILE A 119 -3.25 -12.85 5.05
C ILE A 119 -3.14 -13.14 3.56
N ARG A 120 -3.10 -14.43 3.24
CA ARG A 120 -2.75 -14.92 1.90
C ARG A 120 -3.89 -14.87 0.91
N LYS A 121 -5.11 -15.03 1.39
CA LYS A 121 -6.32 -15.10 0.57
C LYS A 121 -7.39 -14.14 1.07
N THR A 122 -8.18 -13.61 0.13
CA THR A 122 -9.37 -12.80 0.42
C THR A 122 -10.45 -13.62 1.13
N THR A 123 -10.40 -14.95 1.00
CA THR A 123 -11.32 -15.92 1.62
C THR A 123 -10.85 -16.44 2.98
N THR A 124 -9.72 -15.96 3.51
CA THR A 124 -9.29 -16.28 4.87
C THR A 124 -10.37 -15.90 5.88
N LYS A 125 -10.68 -16.80 6.82
CA LYS A 125 -11.69 -16.54 7.85
C LYS A 125 -11.32 -15.28 8.66
N GLY A 126 -12.24 -14.31 8.72
CA GLY A 126 -12.04 -13.05 9.43
C GLY A 126 -11.37 -11.96 8.60
N ALA A 127 -10.98 -12.22 7.34
CA ALA A 127 -10.40 -11.23 6.43
C ALA A 127 -11.37 -10.06 6.14
N ASP A 128 -12.68 -10.27 6.31
CA ASP A 128 -13.72 -9.24 6.23
C ASP A 128 -13.60 -8.17 7.33
N ASN A 129 -12.83 -8.43 8.39
CA ASN A 129 -12.54 -7.46 9.45
C ASN A 129 -11.21 -6.73 9.25
N ILE A 130 -10.49 -7.02 8.15
CA ILE A 130 -9.16 -6.47 7.91
C ILE A 130 -9.23 -5.52 6.71
N PRO A 131 -9.03 -4.21 6.92
CA PRO A 131 -9.08 -3.26 5.82
C PRO A 131 -7.89 -3.46 4.88
N LEU A 132 -8.18 -3.63 3.60
CA LEU A 132 -7.17 -3.77 2.53
C LEU A 132 -6.66 -2.43 2.02
N VAL A 133 -7.57 -1.47 1.85
CA VAL A 133 -7.31 -0.14 1.30
C VAL A 133 -7.94 0.89 2.23
N LEU A 134 -7.14 1.86 2.66
CA LEU A 134 -7.57 2.95 3.55
C LEU A 134 -7.02 4.29 3.05
N ASP A 135 -7.64 5.37 3.49
CA ASP A 135 -7.07 6.71 3.34
C ASP A 135 -5.73 6.77 4.07
N SER A 136 -4.69 7.24 3.40
CA SER A 136 -3.33 7.16 3.95
C SER A 136 -2.45 8.31 3.53
N VAL A 137 -1.54 8.71 4.43
CA VAL A 137 -0.42 9.60 4.08
C VAL A 137 0.76 8.85 3.44
N TYR A 138 0.68 7.53 3.31
CA TYR A 138 1.72 6.73 2.67
C TYR A 138 1.14 5.58 1.85
N VAL A 139 1.97 5.10 0.94
CA VAL A 139 1.62 4.16 -0.11
C VAL A 139 1.21 2.78 0.39
N ASP A 140 1.82 2.32 1.48
CA ASP A 140 1.52 1.05 2.13
C ASP A 140 2.02 1.06 3.57
N THR A 141 1.45 0.22 4.45
CA THR A 141 1.97 0.04 5.81
C THR A 141 1.56 -1.31 6.39
N ALA A 142 2.30 -1.75 7.41
CA ALA A 142 2.02 -2.97 8.16
C ALA A 142 1.54 -2.62 9.58
N VAL A 143 0.23 -2.41 9.74
CA VAL A 143 -0.36 -2.05 11.03
C VAL A 143 -0.44 -3.25 11.95
N HIS A 144 0.02 -3.10 13.18
CA HIS A 144 -0.21 -4.08 14.23
C HIS A 144 -1.43 -3.70 15.07
N GLU A 145 -2.11 -4.72 15.61
CA GLU A 145 -3.21 -4.54 16.58
C GLU A 145 -2.80 -3.77 17.85
N THR A 146 -1.50 -3.74 18.15
CA THR A 146 -0.91 -3.01 19.28
C THR A 146 -0.50 -1.57 18.94
N ASP A 147 -0.66 -1.15 17.68
CA ASP A 147 -0.33 0.21 17.28
C ASP A 147 -1.27 1.20 17.98
N ALA A 148 -0.70 2.29 18.47
CA ALA A 148 -1.47 3.35 19.08
C ALA A 148 -2.22 4.11 17.99
N ALA A 149 -3.50 4.41 18.25
CA ALA A 149 -4.20 5.43 17.48
C ALA A 149 -3.41 6.76 17.58
N PRO A 150 -3.37 7.56 16.50
CA PRO A 150 -2.72 8.86 16.55
C PRO A 150 -3.34 9.74 17.65
N SER A 151 -2.49 10.47 18.37
CA SER A 151 -2.88 11.27 19.53
C SER A 151 -3.59 12.59 19.20
N ASN A 152 -3.59 13.00 17.93
CA ASN A 152 -4.13 14.25 17.41
C ASN A 152 -4.42 14.13 15.90
N ASP A 153 -5.36 14.94 15.40
CA ASP A 153 -5.78 14.98 13.98
C ASP A 153 -4.71 15.57 13.04
N GLU A 154 -3.65 16.14 13.61
CA GLU A 154 -2.49 16.61 12.84
C GLU A 154 -1.52 15.46 12.58
N HIS A 155 -1.79 14.71 11.53
CA HIS A 155 -0.81 13.77 10.98
C HIS A 155 0.40 14.57 10.50
N SER A 156 1.46 14.55 11.31
CA SER A 156 2.64 15.38 11.07
C SER A 156 3.21 15.08 9.69
N ARG A 157 3.20 16.13 8.85
CA ARG A 157 3.81 16.16 7.50
C ARG A 157 5.32 15.98 7.54
N ASP A 158 5.89 15.99 8.75
CA ASP A 158 7.32 15.99 9.00
C ASP A 158 7.74 14.75 9.79
N VAL A 159 8.93 14.27 9.43
CA VAL A 159 9.75 13.23 10.05
C VAL A 159 9.49 11.79 9.57
N TYR A 160 10.29 11.42 8.58
CA TYR A 160 10.70 10.05 8.29
C TYR A 160 11.26 9.39 9.57
N SER A 161 10.43 8.65 10.31
CA SER A 161 10.92 7.53 11.12
C SER A 161 10.94 6.31 10.20
N ALA A 162 12.09 5.68 10.01
CA ALA A 162 12.40 4.63 9.03
C ALA A 162 11.62 3.30 9.18
N SER A 163 10.51 3.31 9.92
CA SER A 163 9.72 2.14 10.30
C SER A 163 8.27 2.36 9.88
N TRP A 164 7.94 1.96 8.65
CA TRP A 164 6.57 1.90 8.11
C TRP A 164 5.75 0.73 8.72
N ASP A 165 6.42 -0.06 9.56
CA ASP A 165 5.97 -1.24 10.31
C ASP A 165 5.88 -0.99 11.84
N TYR A 166 6.39 0.14 12.35
CA TYR A 166 6.32 0.48 13.78
C TYR A 166 5.29 1.58 14.04
N ASN A 167 4.30 1.27 14.87
CA ASN A 167 3.21 2.18 15.21
C ASN A 167 2.58 2.80 13.94
N ALA A 168 2.28 1.92 12.98
CA ALA A 168 1.94 2.27 11.61
C ALA A 168 0.51 2.80 11.47
N MET A 169 -0.37 2.57 12.45
CA MET A 169 -1.73 3.11 12.48
C MET A 169 -1.79 4.63 12.25
N LYS A 170 -0.74 5.36 12.67
CA LYS A 170 -0.59 6.81 12.44
C LYS A 170 -0.68 7.25 10.97
N TYR A 171 -0.51 6.33 10.03
CA TYR A 171 -0.56 6.62 8.60
C TYR A 171 -1.96 6.52 7.99
N TYR A 172 -2.89 5.74 8.58
CA TYR A 172 -4.23 5.48 8.02
C TYR A 172 -5.39 6.24 8.66
N SER A 173 -5.21 6.79 9.86
CA SER A 173 -6.31 7.46 10.57
C SER A 173 -6.49 8.94 10.17
N ILE A 174 -6.30 9.28 8.89
CA ILE A 174 -6.47 10.66 8.43
C ILE A 174 -7.96 11.05 8.40
N ASP A 175 -8.37 12.00 9.24
CA ASP A 175 -9.75 12.48 9.30
C ASP A 175 -10.08 13.38 8.11
N ARG A 176 -10.70 12.83 7.06
CA ARG A 176 -11.10 13.55 5.84
C ARG A 176 -12.53 14.11 5.92
#